data_AF-A0A966GHR8-F1
#
_entry.id   AF-A0A966GHR8-F1
#
_cell.length_a   1.000
_cell.length_b   1.000
_cell.length_c   1.000
_cell.angle_alpha   90.00
_cell.angle_beta   90.00
_cell.angle_gamma   90.00
#
_symmetry.space_group_name_H-M   'P 1'
#
loop_
_entity.id
_entity.type
_entity.pdbx_description
1 polymer ?
#
loop_
_entity_poly.entity_id
_entity_poly.type
_entity_poly.pdbx_seq_one_letter_code
_entity_poly.pdbx_strand_id
1 'polypeptide(L)' 'DWTANAPRVEVIEVPGDHDSMVLEPNVRVLAARMRRVIAAAERARPVAPFVPVRAAE' A
#
# COMPACT_ATOMS: atom_id res chain seq x y z
N ASP A 1 10.11 -8.00 13.58
CA ASP A 1 9.02 -8.77 12.96
C ASP A 1 7.72 -7.99 13.17
N TRP A 2 7.04 -7.63 12.07
CA TRP A 2 5.79 -6.84 12.10
C TRP A 2 4.53 -7.70 12.23
N THR A 3 4.65 -9.02 12.07
CA THR A 3 3.50 -9.94 12.02
C THR A 3 2.67 -9.93 13.30
N ALA A 4 3.28 -9.64 14.46
CA ALA A 4 2.58 -9.49 15.73
C ALA A 4 1.52 -8.38 15.73
N ASN A 5 1.76 -7.29 14.99
CA ASN A 5 0.84 -6.14 14.90
C ASN A 5 -0.02 -6.17 13.63
N ALA A 6 0.51 -6.78 12.56
CA ALA A 6 -0.16 -6.91 11.27
C ALA A 6 -0.02 -8.36 10.76
N PRO A 7 -0.90 -9.29 11.20
CA PRO A 7 -0.75 -10.72 10.89
C PRO A 7 -0.81 -11.07 9.40
N ARG A 8 -1.29 -10.13 8.56
CA ARG A 8 -1.38 -10.27 7.09
C ARG A 8 -0.36 -9.39 6.35
N VAL A 9 0.70 -8.93 7.02
CA VAL A 9 1.74 -8.14 6.37
C VAL A 9 2.53 -8.99 5.38
N GLU A 10 2.81 -8.44 4.22
CA GLU A 10 3.65 -9.04 3.17
C GLU A 10 4.86 -8.13 2.94
N VAL A 11 6.04 -8.72 2.74
CA VAL A 11 7.26 -8.00 2.38
C VAL A 11 7.57 -8.24 0.91
N ILE A 12 7.67 -7.16 0.14
CA ILE A 12 8.01 -7.19 -1.28
C ILE A 12 9.31 -6.42 -1.47
N GLU A 13 10.38 -7.11 -1.87
CA GLU A 13 11.67 -6.48 -2.16
C GLU A 13 11.61 -5.70 -3.47
N VAL A 14 12.27 -4.54 -3.49
CA VAL A 14 12.40 -3.68 -4.68
C VAL A 14 13.86 -3.21 -4.82
N PRO A 15 14.30 -2.84 -6.03
CA PRO A 15 15.65 -2.32 -6.24
C PRO A 15 15.90 -1.01 -5.49
N GLY A 16 17.17 -0.76 -5.15
CA GLY A 16 17.61 0.42 -4.41
C GLY A 16 17.73 0.18 -2.91
N ASP A 17 18.35 1.14 -2.24
CA ASP A 17 18.39 1.28 -0.79
C ASP A 17 17.32 2.29 -0.32
N HIS A 18 17.37 2.71 0.95
CA HIS A 18 16.39 3.64 1.53
C HIS A 18 16.17 4.91 0.70
N ASP A 19 17.24 5.46 0.13
CA ASP A 19 17.22 6.74 -0.58
C ASP A 19 16.93 6.53 -2.07
N SER A 20 17.56 5.53 -2.67
CA SER A 20 17.46 5.28 -4.11
C SER A 20 16.24 4.47 -4.53
N MET A 21 15.56 3.77 -3.62
CA MET A 21 14.36 2.97 -3.94
C MET A 21 13.18 3.82 -4.41
N VAL A 22 13.16 5.12 -4.06
CA VAL A 22 12.11 6.08 -4.43
C VAL A 22 12.46 6.94 -5.63
N LEU A 23 13.64 6.75 -6.23
CA LEU A 23 14.11 7.50 -7.38
C LEU A 23 14.13 6.64 -8.66
N GLU A 24 14.17 7.30 -9.82
CA GLU A 24 14.35 6.59 -11.09
C GLU A 24 15.77 5.99 -11.20
N PRO A 25 15.91 4.75 -11.71
CA PRO A 25 14.87 3.90 -12.33
C PRO A 25 14.09 3.01 -11.34
N ASN A 26 14.50 2.93 -10.08
CA ASN A 26 14.02 1.95 -9.09
C ASN A 26 12.54 2.13 -8.74
N VAL A 27 12.07 3.38 -8.64
CA VAL A 27 10.71 3.74 -8.25
C VAL A 27 9.63 3.11 -9.14
N ARG A 28 9.95 2.80 -10.41
CA ARG A 28 9.04 2.11 -11.33
C ARG A 28 8.61 0.74 -10.82
N VAL A 29 9.52 0.01 -10.18
CA VAL A 29 9.23 -1.32 -9.63
C VAL A 29 8.30 -1.20 -8.43
N LEU A 30 8.61 -0.27 -7.51
CA LEU A 30 7.76 0.02 -6.35
C LEU A 30 6.34 0.42 -6.78
N ALA A 31 6.22 1.38 -7.68
CA ALA A 31 4.94 1.86 -8.19
C ALA A 31 4.14 0.74 -8.88
N ALA A 32 4.79 -0.12 -9.67
CA ALA A 32 4.14 -1.25 -10.32
C ALA A 32 3.59 -2.28 -9.31
N ARG A 33 4.31 -2.53 -8.20
CA ARG A 33 3.84 -3.40 -7.11
C ARG A 33 2.66 -2.78 -6.38
N MET A 34 2.76 -1.50 -5.98
CA MET A 34 1.69 -0.76 -5.33
C MET A 34 0.39 -0.77 -6.16
N ARG A 35 0.49 -0.52 -7.47
CA ARG A 35 -0.68 -0.55 -8.36
C ARG A 35 -1.42 -1.89 -8.31
N ARG A 36 -0.69 -3.00 -8.29
CA ARG A 36 -1.30 -4.35 -8.29
C ARG A 36 -2.05 -4.62 -6.98
N VAL A 37 -1.44 -4.29 -5.84
CA VAL A 37 -2.05 -4.56 -4.52
C VAL A 37 -3.22 -3.64 -4.23
N ILE A 38 -3.16 -2.37 -4.64
CA ILE A 38 -4.29 -1.43 -4.54
C ILE A 38 -5.46 -1.95 -5.38
N ALA A 39 -5.22 -2.29 -6.65
CA ALA A 39 -6.28 -2.81 -7.51
C ALA A 39 -6.90 -4.11 -6.98
N ALA A 40 -6.10 -4.98 -6.34
CA ALA A 40 -6.62 -6.18 -5.69
C ALA A 40 -7.49 -5.85 -4.48
N ALA A 41 -7.07 -4.90 -3.63
CA ALA A 41 -7.84 -4.45 -2.49
C ALA A 41 -9.16 -3.78 -2.89
N GLU A 42 -9.14 -2.96 -3.95
CA GLU A 42 -10.35 -2.33 -4.51
C GLU A 42 -11.36 -3.36 -5.01
N ARG A 43 -10.91 -4.42 -5.68
CA ARG A 43 -11.79 -5.53 -6.11
C ARG A 43 -12.34 -6.34 -4.93
N ALA A 44 -11.55 -6.49 -3.86
CA ALA A 44 -11.94 -7.28 -2.69
C ALA A 44 -12.88 -6.52 -1.75
N ARG A 45 -12.92 -5.19 -1.82
CA ARG A 45 -13.73 -4.36 -0.91
C ARG A 45 -15.17 -4.26 -1.44
N PRO A 46 -16.18 -4.74 -0.68
CA PRO A 46 -17.55 -4.31 -0.91
C PRO A 46 -17.60 -2.79 -0.73
N VAL A 47 -18.11 -2.06 -1.72
CA VAL A 47 -18.31 -0.60 -1.62
C VAL A 47 -19.33 -0.34 -0.51
N ALA A 48 -18.86 -0.11 0.71
CA ALA A 48 -19.66 0.46 1.76
C ALA A 48 -19.80 1.96 1.48
N PRO A 49 -21.01 2.54 1.53
CA PRO A 49 -21.19 3.98 1.33
C PRO A 49 -20.36 4.75 2.36
N PHE A 50 -19.65 5.77 1.89
CA PHE A 50 -18.95 6.69 2.77
C PHE A 50 -19.98 7.44 3.62
N VAL A 51 -19.91 7.28 4.94
CA VAL A 51 -20.70 8.06 5.89
C VAL A 51 -19.81 9.19 6.42
N PRO A 52 -20.02 10.45 6.00
CA PRO A 52 -19.25 11.56 6.53
C PRO A 52 -19.53 11.69 8.04
N VAL A 53 -18.47 11.64 8.84
CA VAL A 53 -18.54 11.93 10.27
C VAL A 53 -18.57 13.45 10.41
N ARG A 54 -19.59 14.01 11.08
CA ARG A 54 -19.64 15.44 11.38
C ARG A 54 -18.48 15.78 12.31
N ALA A 55 -17.71 16.82 12.00
CA ALA A 55 -16.72 17.35 12.93
C ALA A 55 -17.45 17.84 14.18
N ALA A 56 -16.97 17.44 15.36
CA ALA A 56 -17.39 18.03 16.62
C ALA A 56 -16.81 19.45 16.69
N GLU A 57 -17.66 20.42 17.03
CA GLU A 57 -17.30 21.82 17.27
C GLU A 57 -16.39 21.99 18.50
#